data_AF-A0A9E3X483-F1
#
_entry.id   AF-A0A9E3X483-F1
#
_cell.length_a   1.000
_cell.length_b   1.000
_cell.length_c   1.000
_cell.angle_alpha   90.00
_cell.angle_beta   90.00
_cell.angle_gamma   90.00
#
_symmetry.space_group_name_H-M   'P 1'
#
loop_
_entity.id
_entity.type
_entity.pdbx_description
1 polymer ?
#
loop_
_entity_poly.entity_id
_entity_poly.type
_entity_poly.pdbx_seq_one_letter_code
_entity_poly.pdbx_strand_id
1 'polypeptide(L)' 'VTDGSPANTTLQIETRFPTADFTLAIDGQAAQVIVNGQPLQQVQSRRQLTQGTFLIDQAETVFAFALAEGATTVQLQLQ' A
#
# COMPACT_ATOMS: atom_id res chain seq x y z
N VAL A 1 4.12 25.51 15.63
CA VAL A 1 5.03 24.57 14.93
C VAL A 1 4.33 23.23 14.87
N THR A 2 3.67 22.95 13.75
CA THR A 2 3.16 21.61 13.44
C THR A 2 4.38 20.75 13.15
N ASP A 3 4.65 19.78 14.02
CA ASP A 3 5.72 18.81 13.87
C ASP A 3 5.45 18.01 12.59
N GLY A 4 6.27 18.20 11.56
CA GLY A 4 6.14 17.56 10.23
C GLY A 4 6.51 16.07 10.25
N SER A 5 6.14 15.37 11.32
CA SER A 5 6.36 13.94 11.47
C SER A 5 5.39 13.18 10.57
N PRO A 6 5.88 12.27 9.69
CA PRO A 6 5.03 11.52 8.78
C PRO A 6 4.03 10.67 9.56
N ALA A 7 2.77 10.67 9.11
CA ALA A 7 1.73 9.86 9.74
C ALA A 7 1.92 8.40 9.34
N ASN A 8 2.29 7.55 10.30
CA ASN A 8 2.38 6.11 10.11
C ASN A 8 1.01 5.47 10.32
N THR A 9 0.44 4.89 9.27
CA THR A 9 -0.84 4.16 9.30
C THR A 9 -0.59 2.66 9.18
N THR A 10 -1.24 1.87 10.02
CA THR A 10 -1.23 0.40 9.94
C THR A 10 -2.63 -0.11 9.66
N LEU A 11 -2.77 -0.95 8.64
CA LEU A 11 -4.01 -1.60 8.25
C LEU A 11 -3.84 -3.11 8.44
N GLN A 12 -4.86 -3.77 8.98
CA GLN A 12 -4.96 -5.22 9.00
C GLN A 12 -6.14 -5.65 8.12
N ILE A 13 -5.85 -6.54 7.18
CA ILE A 13 -6.84 -7.09 6.25
C ILE A 13 -6.95 -8.57 6.55
N GLU A 14 -8.13 -9.02 6.98
CA GLU A 14 -8.45 -10.44 7.10
C GLU A 14 -9.27 -10.89 5.89
N THR A 15 -8.85 -11.96 5.23
CA THR A 15 -9.62 -12.54 4.12
C THR A 15 -9.75 -14.06 4.22
N ARG A 16 -10.84 -14.58 3.65
CA ARG A 16 -11.05 -16.01 3.37
C ARG A 16 -10.93 -16.35 1.89
N PHE A 17 -10.68 -15.34 1.05
CA PHE A 17 -10.62 -15.46 -0.40
C PHE A 17 -9.26 -14.94 -0.88
N PRO A 18 -8.27 -15.83 -1.06
CA PRO A 18 -6.95 -15.43 -1.51
C PRO A 18 -7.01 -14.88 -2.93
N THR A 19 -6.24 -13.81 -3.19
CA THR A 19 -6.17 -13.14 -4.50
C THR A 19 -4.72 -12.77 -4.79
N ALA A 20 -4.20 -13.19 -5.95
CA ALA A 20 -2.81 -12.91 -6.32
C ALA A 20 -2.55 -11.43 -6.66
N ASP A 21 -3.53 -10.77 -7.27
CA ASP A 21 -3.42 -9.39 -7.80
C ASP A 21 -4.38 -8.43 -7.08
N PHE A 22 -4.44 -8.50 -5.74
CA PHE A 22 -5.29 -7.59 -4.98
C PHE A 22 -4.75 -6.16 -5.05
N THR A 23 -5.62 -5.22 -5.40
CA THR A 23 -5.28 -3.79 -5.47
C THR A 23 -6.07 -3.02 -4.42
N LEU A 24 -5.38 -2.19 -3.64
CA LEU A 24 -5.98 -1.30 -2.67
C LEU A 24 -5.62 0.15 -3.01
N ALA A 25 -6.62 1.02 -2.96
CA ALA A 25 -6.45 2.46 -3.03
C ALA A 25 -6.78 3.05 -1.65
N ILE A 26 -5.97 4.01 -1.23
CA ILE A 26 -6.20 4.79 -0.01
C ILE A 26 -6.07 6.27 -0.33
N ASP A 27 -6.81 7.09 0.42
CA ASP A 27 -6.60 8.53 0.41
C ASP A 27 -5.26 8.88 1.08
N GLY A 28 -4.52 9.80 0.46
CA GLY A 28 -3.22 10.26 0.94
C GLY A 28 -2.05 9.74 0.11
N GLN A 29 -0.97 10.51 0.09
CA GLN A 29 0.25 10.18 -0.64
C GLN A 29 1.24 9.49 0.29
N ALA A 30 1.54 8.22 0.03
CA ALA A 30 2.51 7.45 0.80
C ALA A 30 3.93 7.68 0.27
N ALA A 31 4.86 7.98 1.17
CA ALA A 31 6.30 7.90 0.90
C ALA A 31 6.78 6.44 0.87
N GLN A 32 6.17 5.56 1.66
CA GLN A 32 6.52 4.14 1.74
C GLN A 32 5.27 3.28 1.97
N VAL A 33 5.22 2.13 1.31
CA VAL A 33 4.23 1.08 1.52
C VAL A 33 4.95 -0.23 1.84
N ILE A 34 4.57 -0.90 2.93
CA ILE A 34 5.13 -2.18 3.36
C ILE A 34 3.96 -3.16 3.54
N VAL A 35 4.03 -4.33 2.89
CA VAL A 35 3.03 -5.39 3.01
C VAL A 35 3.70 -6.62 3.61
N ASN A 36 3.19 -7.11 4.75
CA ASN A 36 3.76 -8.25 5.49
C ASN A 36 5.27 -8.10 5.72
N GLY A 37 5.73 -6.89 6.04
CA GLY A 37 7.15 -6.57 6.24
C GLY A 37 7.98 -6.44 4.96
N GLN A 38 7.39 -6.60 3.78
CA GLN A 38 8.07 -6.41 2.48
C GLN A 38 7.75 -5.03 1.90
N PRO A 39 8.75 -4.16 1.68
CA PRO A 39 8.52 -2.86 1.06
C PRO A 39 8.12 -3.02 -0.41
N LEU A 40 7.13 -2.26 -0.85
CA LEU A 40 6.71 -2.20 -2.24
C LEU A 40 7.55 -1.20 -3.02
N GLN A 41 7.71 -1.45 -4.32
CA GLN A 41 8.41 -0.54 -5.23
C GLN A 41 7.44 0.53 -5.76
N GLN A 42 7.84 1.80 -5.68
CA GLN A 42 7.07 2.87 -6.33
C GLN A 42 7.24 2.82 -7.85
N VAL A 43 6.15 2.93 -8.59
CA VAL A 43 6.12 3.03 -10.05
C VAL A 43 5.44 4.33 -10.49
N GLN A 44 5.66 4.70 -11.76
CA GLN A 44 5.26 6.01 -12.29
C GLN A 44 3.94 5.99 -13.05
N SER A 45 3.38 4.80 -13.32
CA SER A 45 2.16 4.68 -14.12
C SER A 45 1.36 3.43 -13.79
N ARG A 46 0.04 3.50 -14.00
CA ARG A 46 -0.88 2.35 -13.84
C ARG A 46 -0.49 1.12 -14.68
N ARG A 47 0.19 1.31 -15.81
CA ARG A 47 0.68 0.20 -16.66
C ARG A 47 1.77 -0.63 -15.99
N GLN A 48 2.47 -0.04 -15.03
CA GLN A 48 3.52 -0.68 -14.25
C GLN A 48 3.00 -1.17 -12.89
N LEU A 49 1.71 -0.93 -12.57
CA LEU A 49 1.10 -1.38 -11.33
C LEU A 49 0.88 -2.89 -11.40
N THR A 50 1.82 -3.62 -10.81
CA THR A 50 1.78 -5.07 -10.64
C THR A 50 1.97 -5.43 -9.18
N GLN A 51 1.75 -6.70 -8.83
CA GLN A 51 2.07 -7.20 -7.49
C GLN A 51 3.47 -6.75 -7.04
N GLY A 52 3.58 -6.25 -5.81
CA GLY A 52 4.85 -5.77 -5.26
C GLY A 52 5.11 -4.28 -5.52
N THR A 53 4.17 -3.56 -6.14
CA THR A 53 4.34 -2.15 -6.51
C THR A 53 3.24 -1.25 -5.97
N PHE A 54 3.53 0.04 -5.91
CA PHE A 54 2.55 1.08 -5.65
C PHE A 54 2.77 2.29 -6.57
N LEU A 55 1.73 3.06 -6.83
CA LEU A 55 1.84 4.38 -7.45
C LEU A 55 1.09 5.42 -6.62
N ILE A 56 1.50 6.68 -6.80
CA ILE A 56 0.71 7.82 -6.36
C ILE A 56 -0.09 8.29 -7.57
N ASP A 57 -1.40 8.28 -7.45
CA ASP A 57 -2.33 8.77 -8.46
C ASP A 57 -3.12 9.93 -7.89
N GLN A 58 -2.78 11.14 -8.34
CA GLN A 58 -3.33 12.38 -7.80
C GLN A 58 -3.09 12.53 -6.28
N ALA A 59 -4.11 12.26 -5.47
CA ALA A 59 -4.06 12.34 -4.01
C ALA A 59 -4.20 10.96 -3.34
N GLU A 60 -4.20 9.88 -4.12
CA GLU A 60 -4.36 8.51 -3.64
C GLU A 60 -3.05 7.73 -3.77
N THR A 61 -2.85 6.80 -2.84
CA THR A 61 -1.85 5.73 -2.99
C THR A 61 -2.55 4.47 -3.43
N VAL A 62 -2.18 3.94 -4.59
CA VAL A 62 -2.71 2.69 -5.14
C VAL A 62 -1.60 1.65 -5.13
N PHE A 63 -1.84 0.49 -4.53
CA PHE A 63 -0.83 -0.55 -4.40
C PHE A 63 -1.39 -1.95 -4.64
N ALA A 64 -0.57 -2.79 -5.26
CA ALA A 64 -0.94 -4.14 -5.63
C ALA A 64 -0.07 -5.18 -4.90
N PHE A 65 -0.71 -6.18 -4.33
CA PHE A 65 -0.06 -7.24 -3.56
C PHE A 65 -0.86 -8.54 -3.58
N ALA A 66 -0.20 -9.65 -3.26
CA ALA A 66 -0.89 -10.91 -3.05
C ALA A 66 -1.56 -10.91 -1.68
N LEU A 67 -2.88 -11.05 -1.68
CA LEU A 67 -3.68 -11.21 -0.48
C LEU A 67 -3.85 -12.71 -0.21
N ALA A 68 -3.10 -13.23 0.75
CA ALA A 68 -3.21 -14.63 1.19
C ALA A 68 -4.42 -14.83 2.12
N GLU A 69 -4.91 -16.06 2.24
CA GLU A 69 -5.91 -16.38 3.28
C GLU A 69 -5.34 -16.05 4.67
N GLY A 70 -6.17 -15.45 5.52
CA GLY A 70 -5.80 -15.01 6.86
C GLY A 70 -5.50 -13.53 6.91
N ALA A 71 -4.55 -13.15 7.77
CA ALA A 71 -4.23 -11.76 8.05
C ALA A 71 -3.09 -11.25 7.13
N THR A 72 -3.29 -10.06 6.58
CA THR A 72 -2.27 -9.27 5.90
C THR A 72 -2.10 -7.93 6.61
N THR A 73 -0.87 -7.57 6.92
CA THR A 73 -0.54 -6.29 7.54
C THR A 73 0.01 -5.35 6.48
N VAL A 74 -0.57 -4.16 6.37
CA VAL A 74 -0.07 -3.08 5.51
C VAL A 74 0.36 -1.92 6.39
N GLN A 75 1.55 -1.40 6.15
CA GLN A 75 2.09 -0.22 6.84
C GLN A 75 2.36 0.85 5.80
N LEU A 76 1.92 2.05 6.10
CA LEU A 76 1.96 3.20 5.21
C LEU A 76 2.62 4.35 5.94
N GLN A 77 3.63 4.94 5.32
CA GLN A 77 4.18 6.20 5.78
C GLN A 77 3.63 7.31 4.89
N LEU A 78 2.64 8.06 5.38
CA LEU A 78 2.01 9.16 4.65
C LEU A 78 2.87 10.43 4.72
N GLN A 79 2.82 11.22 3.65
CA GLN A 79 3.49 12.52 3.51
C GLN A 79 2.72 13.65 4.17
#